data_AF-A0A354SKI0-F1
#
_entry.id   AF-A0A354SKI0-F1
#
_cell.length_a   1.000
_cell.length_b   1.000
_cell.length_c   1.000
_cell.angle_alpha   90.00
_cell.angle_beta   90.00
_cell.angle_gamma   90.00
#
_symmetry.space_group_name_H-M   'P 1'
#
loop_
_entity.id
_entity.type
_entity.pdbx_description
1 polymer ?
#
loop_
_entity_poly.entity_id
_entity_poly.type
_entity_poly.pdbx_seq_one_letter_code
_entity_poly.pdbx_strand_id
1 'polypeptide(L)' 'EMRMKCGIGKCGRCNVGSKYVCKDGPVFSLAELDKLTPEY' A
#
# COMPACT_ATOMS: atom_id res chain seq x y z
N GLU A 1 -5.72 -0.99 11.87
CA GLU A 1 -6.57 -1.10 10.65
C GLU A 1 -6.16 -0.03 9.65
N MET A 2 -5.65 -0.42 8.49
CA MET A 2 -5.19 0.50 7.43
C MET A 2 -6.39 1.01 6.62
N ARG A 3 -7.15 1.94 7.22
CA ARG A 3 -8.28 2.58 6.53
C ARG A 3 -7.81 3.82 5.77
N MET A 4 -8.12 3.84 4.48
CA MET A 4 -7.91 4.99 3.61
C MET A 4 -8.71 6.21 4.13
N LYS A 5 -8.05 7.37 4.24
CA LYS A 5 -8.70 8.64 4.64
C LYS A 5 -8.63 9.71 3.56
N CYS A 6 -7.42 10.01 3.07
CA CYS A 6 -7.23 11.14 2.15
C CYS A 6 -7.34 10.80 0.66
N GLY A 7 -7.13 9.53 0.28
CA GLY A 7 -7.15 9.10 -1.13
C GLY A 7 -6.07 9.67 -2.05
N ILE A 8 -5.15 10.51 -1.57
CA ILE A 8 -4.12 11.19 -2.37
C ILE A 8 -2.70 11.01 -1.82
N GLY A 9 -2.52 10.07 -0.89
CA GLY A 9 -1.25 9.73 -0.24
C GLY A 9 -0.66 10.82 0.65
N LYS A 10 -1.47 11.78 1.11
CA LYS A 10 -1.07 12.80 2.08
C LYS A 10 -1.06 12.30 3.53
N CYS A 11 -1.98 11.37 3.88
CA CYS A 11 -2.15 10.92 5.26
C CYS A 11 -1.36 9.65 5.63
N GLY A 12 -0.70 9.00 4.67
CA GLY A 12 0.11 7.80 4.90
C GLY A 12 -0.67 6.50 5.24
N ARG A 13 -1.89 6.58 5.77
CA ARG A 13 -2.68 5.44 6.34
C ARG A 13 -2.99 4.23 5.45
N CYS A 14 -2.72 4.30 4.16
CA CYS A 14 -2.99 3.23 3.20
C CYS A 14 -1.69 2.73 2.55
N ASN A 15 -0.59 2.80 3.30
CA ASN A 15 0.70 2.34 2.86
C ASN A 15 0.80 0.81 2.94
N VAL A 16 1.38 0.20 1.91
CA VAL A 16 1.74 -1.22 1.87
C VAL A 16 3.24 -1.25 1.63
N GLY A 17 4.02 -1.54 2.66
CA GLY A 17 5.47 -1.32 2.65
C GLY A 17 5.81 0.14 2.30
N SER A 18 6.49 0.33 1.17
CA SER A 18 6.87 1.64 0.61
C SER A 18 5.89 2.22 -0.40
N LYS A 19 4.82 1.50 -0.74
CA LYS A 19 3.79 1.89 -1.73
C LYS A 19 2.53 2.42 -1.05
N TYR A 20 1.69 3.16 -1.77
CA TYR A 20 0.40 3.65 -1.26
C TYR A 20 -0.77 3.15 -2.11
N VAL A 21 -1.71 2.45 -1.49
CA VAL A 21 -2.93 1.94 -2.15
C VAL A 21 -3.70 3.02 -2.90
N CYS A 22 -3.81 4.22 -2.32
CA CYS A 22 -4.55 5.32 -2.96
C CYS A 22 -3.84 5.96 -4.17
N LYS A 23 -2.55 5.69 -4.38
CA LYS A 23 -1.77 6.23 -5.50
C LYS A 23 -1.40 5.14 -6.50
N ASP A 24 -0.84 4.04 -6.00
CA ASP A 24 -0.38 2.91 -6.79
C ASP A 24 -1.53 1.95 -7.16
N GLY A 25 -2.67 2.06 -6.48
CA GLY A 25 -3.86 1.29 -6.73
C GLY A 25 -4.12 0.23 -5.65
N PRO A 26 -5.37 -0.25 -5.53
CA PRO A 26 -5.74 -1.28 -4.55
C PRO A 26 -5.40 -2.70 -4.99
N VAL A 27 -4.95 -2.89 -6.24
CA VAL A 27 -4.63 -4.19 -6.82
C VAL A 27 -3.13 -4.30 -6.95
N PHE A 28 -2.53 -5.23 -6.22
CA PHE A 28 -1.12 -5.58 -6.31
C PHE A 28 -0.98 -7.01 -6.79
N SER A 29 0.04 -7.28 -7.59
CA SER A 29 0.42 -8.66 -7.92
C SER A 29 1.09 -9.33 -6.71
N LEU A 30 1.05 -10.66 -6.65
CA LEU A 30 1.72 -11.42 -5.58
C LEU A 30 3.23 -11.09 -5.52
N ALA A 31 3.88 -11.01 -6.68
CA ALA A 31 5.29 -10.65 -6.80
C ALA A 31 5.61 -9.21 -6.35
N GLU A 32 4.63 -8.30 -6.36
CA GLU A 32 4.80 -6.97 -5.78
C GLU A 32 4.64 -6.99 -4.26
N LEU A 33 3.69 -7.78 -3.74
CA LEU A 33 3.54 -7.96 -2.30
C LEU A 33 4.78 -8.59 -1.69
N ASP A 34 5.36 -9.63 -2.31
CA ASP A 34 6.60 -10.27 -1.87
C ASP A 34 7.77 -9.29 -1.77
N LYS A 35 7.81 -8.27 -2.63
CA LYS A 35 8.85 -7.21 -2.58
C LYS A 35 8.56 -6.16 -1.51
N LEU A 36 7.29 -5.94 -1.17
CA LEU A 36 6.85 -4.91 -0.23
C LEU A 36 6.82 -5.39 1.21
N THR A 37 6.65 -6.70 1.43
CA THR A 37 6.68 -7.33 2.75
C THR A 37 7.80 -8.36 2.79
N PRO A 38 8.97 -8.06 3.39
CA PRO A 38 10.07 -9.02 3.53
C PRO A 38 9.79 -10.18 4.49
N GLU A 39 8.54 -10.38 4.93
CA GLU A 39 8.15 -11.36 5.94
C GLU A 39 7.42 -12.55 5.28
N TYR A 40 8.15 -13.34 4.50
CA TYR A 40 8.22 -14.80 4.61
C TYR A 40 9.45 -15.36 3.88
#